data_AF-A0A2H0QCE5-F1
#
_entry.id   AF-A0A2H0QCE5-F1
#
_cell.length_a   1.000
_cell.length_b   1.000
_cell.length_c   1.000
_cell.angle_alpha   90.00
_cell.angle_beta   90.00
_cell.angle_gamma   90.00
#
_symmetry.space_group_name_H-M   'P 1'
#
loop_
_entity.id
_entity.type
_entity.pdbx_description
1 polymer ?
#
loop_
_entity_poly.entity_id
_entity_poly.type
_entity_poly.pdbx_seq_one_letter_code
_entity_poly.pdbx_strand_id
1 'polypeptide(L)'
;MLANLKNIAHLIRIARTLARHDALFPVELLNIQTLTFIARAVRRRRKDLTQGQRLAAAFTELGPTFIKLGQGLSTRSDLIGENMAVELAVLQDNLPPFSSETARNIIESQLEVRLSDIFSQFDEQPVAAASIAQVHFATLKNGDDVAVKILRPNIAKRVARDLQLFYWIAGLIEKRNPDYAERLKPVQVVETLEETVKIELDLRMEAASASKLRENFVGWEGFYVPKIYWQHTASQVLVMERVGGLKINDRKALQKSGFDPDEILRNSSQALFKQVFDDGFFHADLHPGNVFVNDRGEIVPIDFGIMGHVDLKSRAYVAEILAGFLTRDYMKVARAHFNAGYVPKHKSIEAFALACRAVGEPVMDLPINEISLARLLGQMFKVAEDFEMQAQPHLLLLQKTMMMSEGVGRALNPEVNMWKLAEPLVLKWVHENMGPKAKLQEVLENAQEIALKIPEIIKKLDAYLDKELARNSSAD
;
A
#
# COMPACT_ATOMS: atom_id res chain seq x y z
N MET A 1 2.42 -17.58 32.93
CA MET A 1 3.44 -16.80 33.69
C MET A 1 4.74 -16.59 32.93
N LEU A 2 5.37 -17.63 32.34
CA LEU A 2 6.66 -17.50 31.63
C LEU A 2 6.62 -16.58 30.38
N ALA A 3 5.53 -16.60 29.60
CA ALA A 3 5.34 -15.69 28.47
C ALA A 3 5.31 -14.21 28.90
N ASN A 4 4.66 -13.91 30.04
CA ASN A 4 4.60 -12.56 30.59
C ASN A 4 5.98 -12.08 31.06
N LEU A 5 6.81 -12.96 31.64
CA LEU A 5 8.19 -12.62 32.03
C LEU A 5 9.08 -12.25 30.83
N LYS A 6 8.99 -13.01 29.73
CA LYS A 6 9.70 -12.70 28.48
C LYS A 6 9.24 -11.36 27.88
N ASN A 7 7.93 -11.11 27.87
CA ASN A 7 7.36 -9.85 27.40
C ASN A 7 7.80 -8.66 28.28
N ILE A 8 7.90 -8.84 29.60
CA ILE A 8 8.39 -7.79 30.52
C ILE A 8 9.86 -7.45 30.25
N ALA A 9 10.74 -8.44 30.10
CA ALA A 9 12.15 -8.20 29.77
C ALA A 9 12.31 -7.49 28.43
N HIS A 10 11.51 -7.89 27.43
CA HIS A 10 11.45 -7.25 26.12
C HIS A 10 10.95 -5.79 26.25
N LEU A 11 9.88 -5.55 27.00
CA LEU A 11 9.32 -4.24 27.26
C LEU A 11 10.32 -3.30 27.96
N ILE A 12 11.11 -3.81 28.91
CA ILE A 12 12.17 -3.04 29.57
C ILE A 12 13.22 -2.58 28.55
N ARG A 13 13.61 -3.42 27.60
CA ARG A 13 14.55 -3.05 26.53
C ARG A 13 13.97 -1.93 25.65
N ILE A 14 12.70 -2.04 25.27
CA ILE A 14 12.01 -1.00 24.50
C ILE A 14 11.95 0.30 25.28
N ALA A 15 11.49 0.26 26.52
CA ALA A 15 11.36 1.44 27.36
C ALA A 15 12.70 2.13 27.62
N ARG A 16 13.80 1.37 27.75
CA ARG A 16 15.16 1.93 27.80
C ARG A 16 15.55 2.63 26.50
N THR A 17 15.18 2.09 25.34
CA THR A 17 15.45 2.70 24.04
C THR A 17 14.64 3.98 23.86
N LEU A 18 13.33 3.93 24.15
CA LEU A 18 12.46 5.11 24.17
C LEU A 18 12.98 6.19 25.13
N ALA A 19 13.48 5.81 26.31
CA ALA A 19 14.10 6.74 27.26
C ALA A 19 15.32 7.46 26.70
N ARG A 20 16.23 6.73 26.03
CA ARG A 20 17.44 7.30 25.43
C ARG A 20 17.12 8.35 24.36
N HIS A 21 15.98 8.24 23.69
CA HIS A 21 15.52 9.19 22.68
C HIS A 21 14.52 10.21 23.20
N ASP A 22 14.22 10.22 24.50
CA ASP A 22 13.23 11.13 25.10
C ASP A 22 11.79 10.95 24.56
N ALA A 23 11.46 9.71 24.17
CA ALA A 23 10.18 9.29 23.58
C ALA A 23 9.33 8.44 24.54
N LEU A 24 9.31 8.78 25.84
CA LEU A 24 8.63 7.98 26.87
C LEU A 24 7.12 8.17 26.94
N PHE A 25 6.56 9.13 26.20
CA PHE A 25 5.14 9.44 26.24
C PHE A 25 4.21 8.23 25.99
N PRO A 26 4.51 7.23 25.11
CA PRO A 26 3.64 6.07 24.95
C PRO A 26 3.62 5.19 26.21
N VAL A 27 4.76 5.10 26.91
CA VAL A 27 4.90 4.32 28.16
C VAL A 27 4.21 5.03 29.33
N GLU A 28 4.27 6.37 29.35
CA GLU A 28 3.56 7.20 30.33
C GLU A 28 2.04 7.12 30.15
N LEU A 29 1.54 7.06 28.91
CA LEU A 29 0.12 6.87 28.59
C LEU A 29 -0.44 5.54 29.11
N LEU A 30 0.39 4.48 29.12
CA LEU A 30 0.02 3.15 29.62
C LEU A 30 -0.01 3.08 31.16
N ASN A 31 0.40 4.14 31.86
CA ASN A 31 0.42 4.30 33.31
C ASN A 31 1.12 3.13 34.06
N ILE A 32 2.19 2.58 33.48
CA ILE A 32 2.98 1.51 34.11
C ILE A 32 4.09 2.14 34.97
N GLN A 33 3.72 2.53 36.20
CA GLN A 33 4.54 3.33 37.12
C GLN A 33 5.98 2.81 37.32
N THR A 34 6.16 1.49 37.44
CA THR A 34 7.47 0.83 37.62
C THR A 34 8.37 0.97 36.40
N LEU A 35 7.81 0.90 35.19
CA LEU A 35 8.57 1.07 33.95
C LEU A 35 8.96 2.52 33.72
N THR A 36 8.05 3.46 33.99
CA THR A 36 8.34 4.90 33.90
C THR A 36 9.43 5.35 34.87
N PHE A 37 9.51 4.76 36.07
CA PHE A 37 10.55 5.09 37.04
C PHE A 37 11.95 4.68 36.56
N ILE A 38 12.11 3.43 36.10
CA ILE A 38 13.39 2.93 35.56
C ILE A 38 13.79 3.64 34.27
N ALA A 39 12.82 3.92 33.41
CA ALA A 39 13.07 4.60 32.13
C ALA A 39 13.49 6.06 32.32
N ARG A 40 12.92 6.78 33.30
CA ARG A 40 13.32 8.16 33.62
C ARG A 40 14.77 8.29 34.09
N ALA A 41 15.35 7.23 34.69
CA ALA A 41 16.75 7.23 35.12
C ALA A 41 17.77 7.20 33.97
N VAL A 42 17.39 6.71 32.78
CA VAL A 42 18.25 6.61 31.58
C VAL A 42 17.89 7.66 30.52
N ARG A 43 16.98 8.59 30.86
CA ARG A 43 16.47 9.61 29.97
C ARG A 43 17.57 10.59 29.56
N ARG A 44 17.88 10.67 28.26
CA ARG A 44 18.69 11.76 27.70
C ARG A 44 17.75 12.82 27.15
N ARG A 45 17.80 14.04 27.68
CA ARG A 45 16.97 15.14 27.19
C ARG A 45 17.44 15.56 25.80
N ARG A 46 16.59 15.40 24.79
CA ARG A 46 16.80 15.94 23.43
C ARG A 46 15.80 17.05 23.15
N LYS A 47 16.06 18.24 23.69
CA LYS A 47 15.14 19.39 23.58
C LYS A 47 15.01 19.95 22.15
N ASP A 48 15.93 19.57 21.29
CA ASP A 48 16.08 19.96 19.89
C ASP A 48 15.10 19.24 18.93
N LEU A 49 14.55 18.09 19.34
CA LEU A 49 13.62 17.31 18.52
C LEU A 49 12.18 17.41 19.04
N THR A 50 11.21 17.36 18.13
CA THR A 50 9.78 17.22 18.44
C THR A 50 9.45 15.80 18.94
N GLN A 51 8.22 15.58 19.42
CA GLN A 51 7.83 14.28 19.99
C GLN A 51 7.85 13.13 18.96
N GLY A 52 7.36 13.36 17.74
CA GLY A 52 7.37 12.33 16.69
C GLY A 52 8.77 12.09 16.12
N GLN A 53 9.61 13.13 15.98
CA GLN A 53 11.03 12.95 15.61
C GLN A 53 11.79 12.05 16.61
N ARG A 54 11.56 12.24 17.91
CA ARG A 54 12.12 11.38 18.97
C ARG A 54 11.62 9.94 18.86
N LEU A 55 10.33 9.77 18.60
CA LEU A 55 9.74 8.45 18.43
C LEU A 55 10.28 7.75 17.17
N ALA A 56 10.41 8.46 16.06
CA ALA A 56 10.98 7.96 14.81
C ALA A 56 12.43 7.47 15.01
N ALA A 57 13.25 8.27 15.71
CA ALA A 57 14.63 7.88 16.05
C ALA A 57 14.66 6.62 16.92
N ALA A 58 13.76 6.51 17.89
CA ALA A 58 13.64 5.31 18.72
C ALA A 58 13.19 4.08 17.92
N PHE A 59 12.20 4.24 17.04
CA PHE A 59 11.69 3.15 16.19
C PHE A 59 12.76 2.66 15.22
N THR A 60 13.59 3.55 14.69
CA THR A 60 14.74 3.20 13.85
C THR A 60 15.75 2.33 14.62
N GLU A 61 16.09 2.69 15.87
CA GLU A 61 16.99 1.86 16.71
C GLU A 61 16.36 0.53 17.13
N LEU A 62 15.05 0.52 17.40
CA LEU A 62 14.31 -0.69 17.75
C LEU A 62 14.17 -1.66 16.58
N GLY A 63 14.27 -1.15 15.35
CA GLY A 63 14.42 -1.93 14.13
C GLY A 63 13.12 -2.16 13.36
N PRO A 64 13.09 -3.18 12.48
CA PRO A 64 12.14 -3.23 11.36
C PRO A 64 10.66 -3.24 11.77
N THR A 65 10.30 -4.05 12.76
CA THR A 65 8.91 -4.13 13.25
C THR A 65 8.40 -2.78 13.77
N PHE A 66 9.27 -1.98 14.39
CA PHE A 66 8.91 -0.65 14.92
C PHE A 66 8.86 0.42 13.83
N ILE A 67 9.73 0.32 12.82
CA ILE A 67 9.63 1.16 11.62
C ILE A 67 8.28 0.92 10.94
N LYS A 68 7.89 -0.34 10.73
CA LYS A 68 6.59 -0.71 10.14
C LYS A 68 5.41 -0.30 11.02
N LEU A 69 5.51 -0.44 12.35
CA LEU A 69 4.52 0.11 13.28
C LEU A 69 4.38 1.63 13.13
N GLY A 70 5.49 2.36 13.05
CA GLY A 70 5.47 3.81 12.86
C GLY A 70 4.86 4.24 11.52
N GLN A 71 5.19 3.54 10.44
CA GLN A 71 4.57 3.74 9.12
C GLN A 71 3.08 3.40 9.11
N GLY A 72 2.65 2.39 9.84
CA GLY A 72 1.22 2.11 10.03
C GLY A 72 0.52 3.22 10.82
N LEU A 73 1.12 3.65 11.93
CA LEU A 73 0.57 4.70 12.79
C LEU A 73 0.52 6.07 12.10
N SER A 74 1.44 6.37 11.18
CA SER A 74 1.41 7.63 10.42
C SER A 74 0.19 7.77 9.52
N THR A 75 -0.46 6.66 9.15
CA THR A 75 -1.74 6.67 8.41
C THR A 75 -2.96 6.87 9.31
N ARG A 76 -2.77 6.80 10.64
CA ARG A 76 -3.82 6.89 11.66
C ARG A 76 -3.61 8.11 12.55
N SER A 77 -3.73 9.30 11.96
CA SER A 77 -3.61 10.58 12.69
C SER A 77 -4.64 10.71 13.83
N ASP A 78 -5.75 9.98 13.77
CA ASP A 78 -6.74 9.83 14.83
C ASP A 78 -6.18 9.19 16.12
N LEU A 79 -5.11 8.39 16.02
CA LEU A 79 -4.45 7.70 17.13
C LEU A 79 -3.33 8.51 17.77
N ILE A 80 -2.53 9.19 16.95
CA ILE A 80 -1.24 9.79 17.38
C ILE A 80 -1.19 11.32 17.21
N GLY A 81 -2.21 11.91 16.62
CA GLY A 81 -2.27 13.32 16.25
C GLY A 81 -1.55 13.62 14.93
N GLU A 82 -2.02 14.66 14.23
CA GLU A 82 -1.54 15.04 12.89
C GLU A 82 -0.02 15.31 12.85
N ASN A 83 0.49 16.09 13.81
CA ASN A 83 1.92 16.42 13.84
C ASN A 83 2.82 15.18 13.95
N MET A 84 2.43 14.22 14.78
CA MET A 84 3.20 12.99 14.96
C MET A 84 3.07 12.07 13.74
N ALA A 85 1.88 12.02 13.13
CA ALA A 85 1.66 11.26 11.90
C ALA A 85 2.56 11.76 10.77
N VAL A 86 2.64 13.07 10.56
CA VAL A 86 3.55 13.68 9.58
C VAL A 86 5.01 13.34 9.88
N GLU A 87 5.44 13.41 11.14
CA GLU A 87 6.83 13.13 11.51
C GLU A 87 7.19 11.64 11.39
N LEU A 88 6.28 10.72 11.73
CA LEU A 88 6.47 9.29 11.55
C LEU A 88 6.39 8.87 10.08
N ALA A 89 5.70 9.61 9.22
CA ALA A 89 5.69 9.34 7.78
C ALA A 89 7.08 9.47 7.14
N VAL A 90 8.01 10.18 7.78
CA VAL A 90 9.40 10.35 7.34
C VAL A 90 10.31 9.20 7.82
N LEU A 91 9.77 8.18 8.50
CA LEU A 91 10.54 7.00 8.90
C LEU A 91 11.15 6.32 7.68
N GLN A 92 12.47 6.50 7.53
CA GLN A 92 13.22 5.95 6.42
C GLN A 92 13.40 4.44 6.59
N ASP A 93 13.16 3.73 5.51
CA ASP A 93 13.37 2.30 5.40
C ASP A 93 14.83 1.99 5.03
N ASN A 94 15.78 2.49 5.84
CA ASN A 94 17.22 2.28 5.61
C ASN A 94 17.89 1.86 6.92
N LEU A 95 18.53 0.69 6.88
CA LEU A 95 19.27 0.14 8.01
C LEU A 95 20.62 -0.41 7.52
N PRO A 96 21.67 -0.41 8.37
CA PRO A 96 22.96 -0.94 7.98
C PRO A 96 22.86 -2.36 7.40
N PRO A 97 23.65 -2.70 6.36
CA PRO A 97 23.66 -4.03 5.78
C PRO A 97 24.19 -5.07 6.79
N PHE A 98 23.77 -6.32 6.61
CA PHE A 98 24.38 -7.48 7.27
C PHE A 98 25.50 -8.08 6.40
N SER A 99 26.33 -8.94 6.99
CA SER A 99 27.53 -9.45 6.32
C SER A 99 27.22 -10.27 5.06
N SER A 100 28.10 -10.18 4.06
CA SER A 100 28.03 -10.97 2.84
C SER A 100 28.04 -12.47 3.13
N GLU A 101 28.81 -12.92 4.12
CA GLU A 101 28.81 -14.32 4.60
C GLU A 101 27.41 -14.76 5.06
N THR A 102 26.71 -13.92 5.82
CA THR A 102 25.33 -14.23 6.24
C THR A 102 24.39 -14.28 5.04
N ALA A 103 24.55 -13.36 4.09
CA ALA A 103 23.77 -13.35 2.85
C ALA A 103 23.97 -14.64 2.05
N ARG A 104 25.22 -15.07 1.86
CA ARG A 104 25.56 -16.34 1.20
C ARG A 104 24.92 -17.53 1.90
N ASN A 105 25.06 -17.63 3.21
CA ASN A 105 24.47 -18.72 3.99
C ASN A 105 22.95 -18.77 3.87
N ILE A 106 22.27 -17.61 3.85
CA ILE A 106 20.82 -17.55 3.64
C ILE A 106 20.47 -18.08 2.25
N ILE A 107 21.15 -17.61 1.19
CA ILE A 107 20.91 -18.07 -0.18
C ILE A 107 21.09 -19.58 -0.29
N GLU A 108 22.22 -20.11 0.18
CA GLU A 108 22.52 -21.54 0.08
C GLU A 108 21.53 -22.40 0.87
N SER A 109 21.13 -21.94 2.06
CA SER A 109 20.15 -22.66 2.88
C SER A 109 18.73 -22.63 2.31
N GLN A 110 18.34 -21.56 1.61
CA GLN A 110 16.99 -21.42 1.04
C GLN A 110 16.85 -22.13 -0.29
N LEU A 111 17.93 -22.21 -1.08
CA LEU A 111 17.95 -22.82 -2.41
C LEU A 111 18.53 -24.24 -2.39
N GLU A 112 19.04 -24.71 -1.25
CA GLU A 112 19.62 -26.05 -1.04
C GLU A 112 20.76 -26.41 -2.01
N VAL A 113 21.46 -25.39 -2.50
CA VAL A 113 22.60 -25.51 -3.43
C VAL A 113 23.68 -24.50 -3.06
N ARG A 114 24.92 -24.72 -3.52
CA ARG A 114 26.00 -23.75 -3.27
C ARG A 114 25.82 -22.51 -4.11
N LEU A 115 26.29 -21.37 -3.61
CA LEU A 115 26.21 -20.08 -4.29
C LEU A 115 26.90 -20.12 -5.66
N SER A 116 28.06 -20.79 -5.73
CA SER A 116 28.85 -20.99 -6.94
C SER A 116 28.19 -21.95 -7.94
N ASP A 117 27.16 -22.69 -7.53
CA ASP A 117 26.38 -23.52 -8.44
C ASP A 117 25.33 -22.71 -9.20
N ILE A 118 24.90 -21.56 -8.65
CA ILE A 118 23.90 -20.64 -9.21
C ILE A 118 24.55 -19.46 -9.96
N PHE A 119 25.49 -18.78 -9.31
CA PHE A 119 26.06 -17.52 -9.78
C PHE A 119 27.50 -17.71 -10.27
N SER A 120 27.81 -17.11 -11.41
CA SER A 120 29.19 -16.97 -11.91
C SER A 120 29.93 -15.85 -11.17
N GLN A 121 29.21 -14.80 -10.78
CA GLN A 121 29.71 -13.68 -9.98
C GLN A 121 28.65 -13.25 -8.96
N PHE A 122 29.05 -12.92 -7.74
CA PHE A 122 28.19 -12.35 -6.70
C PHE A 122 28.92 -11.21 -5.99
N ASP A 123 28.36 -10.00 -6.04
CA ASP A 123 28.94 -8.83 -5.39
C ASP A 123 28.77 -8.93 -3.87
N GLU A 124 29.90 -8.89 -3.14
CA GLU A 124 29.87 -8.94 -1.68
C GLU A 124 29.32 -7.65 -1.06
N GLN A 125 29.42 -6.52 -1.77
CA GLN A 125 28.85 -5.27 -1.31
C GLN A 125 27.37 -5.19 -1.73
N PRO A 126 26.45 -5.01 -0.78
CA PRO A 126 25.04 -4.81 -1.13
C PRO A 126 24.86 -3.45 -1.81
N VAL A 127 24.05 -3.41 -2.87
CA VAL A 127 23.68 -2.18 -3.55
C VAL A 127 22.69 -1.35 -2.73
N ALA A 128 21.84 -2.01 -1.95
CA ALA A 128 20.83 -1.36 -1.12
C ALA A 128 20.55 -2.21 0.13
N ALA A 129 20.21 -1.55 1.23
CA ALA A 129 19.79 -2.20 2.46
C ALA A 129 18.57 -1.49 3.05
N ALA A 130 17.46 -2.20 3.12
CA ALA A 130 16.21 -1.74 3.71
C ALA A 130 15.99 -2.35 5.10
N SER A 131 14.85 -2.09 5.72
CA SER A 131 14.50 -2.54 7.06
C SER A 131 14.43 -4.05 7.14
N ILE A 132 13.82 -4.74 6.17
CA ILE A 132 13.63 -6.20 6.24
C ILE A 132 14.57 -6.99 5.34
N ALA A 133 15.21 -6.37 4.35
CA ALA A 133 16.01 -7.04 3.33
C ALA A 133 17.21 -6.20 2.89
N GLN A 134 18.17 -6.82 2.22
CA GLN A 134 19.20 -6.12 1.45
C GLN A 134 19.31 -6.74 0.05
N VAL A 135 19.86 -5.98 -0.89
CA VAL A 135 19.96 -6.38 -2.29
C VAL A 135 21.43 -6.44 -2.69
N HIS A 136 21.80 -7.51 -3.39
CA HIS A 136 23.11 -7.69 -4.02
C HIS A 136 22.97 -7.78 -5.53
N PHE A 137 23.99 -7.37 -6.27
CA PHE A 137 24.08 -7.72 -7.69
C PHE A 137 24.85 -9.02 -7.87
N ALA A 138 24.44 -9.78 -8.87
CA ALA A 138 25.08 -11.03 -9.24
C ALA A 138 24.90 -11.29 -10.75
N THR A 139 25.65 -12.25 -11.26
CA THR A 139 25.51 -12.76 -12.62
C THR A 139 25.26 -14.26 -12.52
N LEU A 140 24.18 -14.74 -13.15
CA LEU A 140 23.84 -16.15 -13.21
C LEU A 140 24.82 -16.91 -14.11
N LYS A 141 24.89 -18.24 -13.97
CA LYS A 141 25.74 -19.08 -14.83
C LYS A 141 25.39 -19.04 -16.32
N ASN A 142 24.14 -18.70 -16.66
CA ASN A 142 23.72 -18.51 -18.04
C ASN A 142 24.13 -17.13 -18.60
N GLY A 143 24.76 -16.27 -17.79
CA GLY A 143 25.23 -14.95 -18.18
C GLY A 143 24.26 -13.80 -17.85
N ASP A 144 23.06 -14.08 -17.34
CA ASP A 144 22.08 -13.04 -17.02
C ASP A 144 22.49 -12.25 -15.76
N ASP A 145 22.47 -10.91 -15.85
CA ASP A 145 22.67 -10.04 -14.70
C ASP A 145 21.39 -9.91 -13.86
N VAL A 146 21.54 -10.07 -12.54
CA VAL A 146 20.41 -10.15 -11.60
C VAL A 146 20.63 -9.32 -10.34
N ALA A 147 19.51 -8.89 -9.75
CA ALA A 147 19.42 -8.36 -8.40
C ALA A 147 18.88 -9.46 -7.46
N VAL A 148 19.59 -9.70 -6.37
CA VAL A 148 19.30 -10.73 -5.37
C VAL A 148 18.87 -10.04 -4.08
N LYS A 149 17.57 -9.98 -3.81
CA LYS A 149 16.98 -9.45 -2.58
C LYS A 149 16.92 -10.55 -1.53
N ILE A 150 17.45 -10.28 -0.35
CA ILE A 150 17.66 -11.29 0.71
C ILE A 150 17.11 -10.74 2.02
N LEU A 151 16.20 -11.47 2.66
CA LEU A 151 15.67 -11.08 3.96
C LEU A 151 16.75 -11.10 5.05
N ARG A 152 16.63 -10.19 6.02
CA ARG A 152 17.55 -10.13 7.15
C ARG A 152 17.51 -11.42 7.97
N PRO A 153 18.65 -11.87 8.52
CA PRO A 153 18.72 -13.09 9.32
C PRO A 153 17.76 -13.02 10.52
N ASN A 154 17.01 -14.11 10.73
CA ASN A 154 16.06 -14.25 11.84
C ASN A 154 14.95 -13.18 11.89
N ILE A 155 14.67 -12.46 10.79
CA ILE A 155 13.70 -11.37 10.80
C ILE A 155 12.29 -11.85 11.16
N ALA A 156 11.85 -12.99 10.63
CA ALA A 156 10.54 -13.57 10.96
C ALA A 156 10.38 -13.88 12.45
N LYS A 157 11.42 -14.42 13.10
CA LYS A 157 11.42 -14.70 14.55
C LYS A 157 11.38 -13.40 15.37
N ARG A 158 12.09 -12.37 14.91
CA ARG A 158 12.11 -11.05 15.56
C ARG A 158 10.73 -10.40 15.47
N VAL A 159 10.15 -10.35 14.27
CA VAL A 159 8.80 -9.81 14.02
C VAL A 159 7.77 -10.55 14.87
N ALA A 160 7.76 -11.88 14.88
CA ALA A 160 6.80 -12.67 15.66
C ALA A 160 6.85 -12.33 17.16
N ARG A 161 8.05 -12.14 17.71
CA ARG A 161 8.24 -11.75 19.11
C ARG A 161 7.76 -10.32 19.38
N ASP A 162 8.02 -9.40 18.46
CA ASP A 162 7.61 -8.00 18.60
C ASP A 162 6.08 -7.88 18.48
N LEU A 163 5.45 -8.60 17.54
CA LEU A 163 3.99 -8.71 17.40
C LEU A 163 3.33 -9.29 18.65
N GLN A 164 3.92 -10.34 19.24
CA GLN A 164 3.42 -10.91 20.51
C GLN A 164 3.37 -9.86 21.61
N LEU A 165 4.37 -8.97 21.67
CA LEU A 165 4.37 -7.86 22.60
C LEU A 165 3.31 -6.82 22.24
N PHE A 166 3.15 -6.47 20.96
CA PHE A 166 2.15 -5.51 20.51
C PHE A 166 0.73 -5.97 20.85
N TYR A 167 0.39 -7.23 20.61
CA TYR A 167 -0.89 -7.81 21.03
C TYR A 167 -1.08 -7.74 22.55
N TRP A 168 -0.03 -8.04 23.32
CA TRP A 168 -0.09 -7.95 24.77
C TRP A 168 -0.33 -6.51 25.26
N ILE A 169 0.31 -5.52 24.64
CA ILE A 169 0.10 -4.09 24.94
C ILE A 169 -1.31 -3.65 24.51
N ALA A 170 -1.73 -4.00 23.29
CA ALA A 170 -3.05 -3.67 22.76
C ALA A 170 -4.17 -4.20 23.66
N GLY A 171 -4.10 -5.48 24.05
CA GLY A 171 -5.08 -6.07 24.99
C GLY A 171 -5.06 -5.41 26.37
N LEU A 172 -3.91 -4.91 26.83
CA LEU A 172 -3.85 -4.15 28.09
C LEU A 172 -4.50 -2.77 27.97
N ILE A 173 -4.33 -2.08 26.83
CA ILE A 173 -4.99 -0.80 26.54
C ILE A 173 -6.50 -1.01 26.54
N GLU A 174 -6.98 -2.01 25.80
CA GLU A 174 -8.42 -2.27 25.66
C GLU A 174 -9.07 -2.61 27.00
N LYS A 175 -8.39 -3.42 27.82
CA LYS A 175 -8.89 -3.78 29.16
C LYS A 175 -8.93 -2.60 30.14
N ARG A 176 -8.02 -1.64 30.00
CA ARG A 176 -7.91 -0.49 30.92
C ARG A 176 -8.76 0.71 30.52
N ASN A 177 -9.06 0.85 29.23
CA ASN A 177 -9.81 1.99 28.69
C ASN A 177 -10.86 1.48 27.67
N PRO A 178 -12.02 0.95 28.12
CA PRO A 178 -13.03 0.37 27.24
C PRO A 178 -13.56 1.37 26.19
N ASP A 179 -13.79 2.63 26.58
CA ASP A 179 -14.26 3.68 25.66
C ASP A 179 -13.21 4.01 24.57
N TYR A 180 -11.93 3.92 24.92
CA TYR A 180 -10.82 4.12 23.98
C TYR A 180 -10.66 2.90 23.05
N ALA A 181 -10.94 1.70 23.56
CA ALA A 181 -10.91 0.43 22.83
C ALA A 181 -11.92 0.41 21.68
N GLU A 182 -13.16 0.81 21.96
CA GLU A 182 -14.26 0.76 20.99
C GLU A 182 -14.02 1.72 19.80
N ARG A 183 -13.46 2.90 20.08
CA ARG A 183 -13.17 3.92 19.08
C ARG A 183 -11.94 3.59 18.24
N LEU A 184 -10.84 3.16 18.87
CA LEU A 184 -9.52 3.13 18.23
C LEU A 184 -9.05 1.74 17.83
N LYS A 185 -9.67 0.71 18.42
CA LYS A 185 -9.46 -0.72 18.14
C LYS A 185 -7.98 -1.11 18.08
N PRO A 186 -7.20 -0.90 19.18
CA PRO A 186 -5.77 -1.19 19.21
C PRO A 186 -5.38 -2.60 18.74
N VAL A 187 -6.16 -3.63 19.07
CA VAL A 187 -5.88 -4.99 18.60
C VAL A 187 -5.98 -5.09 17.08
N GLN A 188 -6.99 -4.46 16.47
CA GLN A 188 -7.14 -4.44 15.00
C GLN A 188 -5.99 -3.73 14.30
N VAL A 189 -5.40 -2.71 14.94
CA VAL A 189 -4.18 -2.05 14.42
C VAL A 189 -3.02 -3.04 14.37
N VAL A 190 -2.86 -3.87 15.41
CA VAL A 190 -1.81 -4.91 15.45
C VAL A 190 -2.10 -6.02 14.44
N GLU A 191 -3.35 -6.44 14.28
CA GLU A 191 -3.77 -7.42 13.27
C GLU A 191 -3.41 -6.94 11.85
N THR A 192 -3.76 -5.69 11.53
CA THR A 192 -3.43 -5.08 10.23
C THR A 192 -1.92 -5.02 9.98
N LEU A 193 -1.15 -4.67 11.02
CA LEU A 193 0.31 -4.66 10.95
C LEU A 193 0.87 -6.07 10.73
N GLU A 194 0.34 -7.07 11.44
CA GLU A 194 0.75 -8.47 11.30
C GLU A 194 0.50 -8.98 9.87
N GLU A 195 -0.68 -8.72 9.32
CA GLU A 195 -1.02 -9.10 7.94
C GLU A 195 -0.04 -8.50 6.93
N THR A 196 0.21 -7.19 7.05
CA THR A 196 1.12 -6.46 6.16
C THR A 196 2.55 -7.01 6.26
N VAL A 197 3.08 -7.17 7.47
CA VAL A 197 4.46 -7.64 7.65
C VAL A 197 4.61 -9.11 7.26
N LYS A 198 3.59 -9.96 7.44
CA LYS A 198 3.64 -11.36 6.99
C LYS A 198 3.82 -11.47 5.49
N ILE A 199 3.15 -10.63 4.71
CA ILE A 199 3.30 -10.60 3.25
C ILE A 199 4.73 -10.21 2.88
N GLU A 200 5.28 -9.18 3.54
CA GLU A 200 6.66 -8.74 3.28
C GLU A 200 7.74 -9.76 3.71
N LEU A 201 7.41 -10.69 4.60
CA LEU A 201 8.32 -11.75 5.09
C LEU A 201 8.40 -12.97 4.17
N ASP A 202 7.61 -13.02 3.09
CA ASP A 202 7.70 -14.06 2.07
C ASP A 202 7.93 -13.43 0.70
N LEU A 203 9.19 -13.39 0.27
CA LEU A 203 9.59 -12.77 -1.00
C LEU A 203 9.00 -13.45 -2.23
N ARG A 204 8.40 -14.65 -2.09
CA ARG A 204 7.63 -15.28 -3.18
C ARG A 204 6.35 -14.52 -3.49
N MET A 205 5.76 -13.83 -2.52
CA MET A 205 4.57 -13.00 -2.72
C MET A 205 4.90 -11.76 -3.55
N GLU A 206 6.04 -11.13 -3.29
CA GLU A 206 6.57 -10.04 -4.10
C GLU A 206 6.93 -10.51 -5.51
N ALA A 207 7.57 -11.68 -5.63
CA ALA A 207 7.88 -12.31 -6.91
C ALA A 207 6.61 -12.58 -7.75
N ALA A 208 5.55 -13.10 -7.11
CA ALA A 208 4.28 -13.39 -7.76
C ALA A 208 3.59 -12.10 -8.23
N SER A 209 3.65 -11.05 -7.41
CA SER A 209 3.15 -9.72 -7.72
C SER A 209 3.85 -9.11 -8.94
N ALA A 210 5.18 -9.17 -8.98
CA ALA A 210 5.98 -8.72 -10.11
C ALA A 210 5.67 -9.52 -11.38
N SER A 211 5.62 -10.86 -11.28
CA SER A 211 5.29 -11.73 -12.41
C SER A 211 3.90 -11.45 -12.97
N LYS A 212 2.90 -11.26 -12.09
CA LYS A 212 1.53 -10.94 -12.50
C LYS A 212 1.47 -9.59 -13.21
N LEU A 213 2.16 -8.57 -12.69
CA LEU A 213 2.22 -7.28 -13.35
C LEU A 213 2.94 -7.38 -14.71
N ARG A 214 4.02 -8.17 -14.80
CA ARG A 214 4.72 -8.42 -16.08
C ARG A 214 3.80 -9.03 -17.12
N GLU A 215 2.98 -10.02 -16.75
CA GLU A 215 1.98 -10.63 -17.65
C GLU A 215 1.00 -9.59 -18.19
N ASN A 216 0.54 -8.68 -17.35
CA ASN A 216 -0.40 -7.62 -17.75
C ASN A 216 0.20 -6.62 -18.75
N PHE A 217 1.53 -6.49 -18.81
CA PHE A 217 2.26 -5.54 -19.66
C PHE A 217 2.97 -6.20 -20.85
N VAL A 218 2.70 -7.47 -21.15
CA VAL A 218 3.26 -8.13 -22.35
C VAL A 218 2.81 -7.37 -23.61
N GLY A 219 3.78 -6.88 -24.39
CA GLY A 219 3.54 -6.14 -25.63
C GLY A 219 3.15 -4.66 -25.45
N TRP A 220 3.24 -4.14 -24.22
CA TRP A 220 3.01 -2.71 -23.95
C TRP A 220 4.30 -1.91 -24.12
N GLU A 221 4.24 -0.78 -24.83
CA GLU A 221 5.39 0.11 -25.02
C GLU A 221 5.51 1.13 -23.88
N GLY A 222 6.75 1.44 -23.45
CA GLY A 222 7.02 2.48 -22.45
C GLY A 222 6.91 2.05 -20.98
N PHE A 223 6.59 0.78 -20.70
CA PHE A 223 6.60 0.23 -19.34
C PHE A 223 7.13 -1.20 -19.34
N TYR A 224 8.11 -1.50 -18.50
CA TYR A 224 8.75 -2.80 -18.43
C TYR A 224 8.83 -3.30 -16.99
N VAL A 225 8.49 -4.56 -16.77
CA VAL A 225 8.58 -5.20 -15.45
C VAL A 225 9.70 -6.23 -15.48
N PRO A 226 10.70 -6.16 -14.59
CA PRO A 226 11.85 -7.07 -14.58
C PRO A 226 11.46 -8.53 -14.49
N LYS A 227 12.23 -9.41 -15.13
CA LYS A 227 11.96 -10.86 -15.13
C LYS A 227 12.26 -11.43 -13.75
N ILE A 228 11.38 -12.30 -13.26
CA ILE A 228 11.62 -13.10 -12.06
C ILE A 228 12.30 -14.42 -12.43
N TYR A 229 13.36 -14.78 -11.71
CA TYR A 229 14.05 -16.06 -11.83
C TYR A 229 13.51 -17.02 -10.77
N TRP A 230 12.37 -17.65 -11.08
CA TRP A 230 11.64 -18.52 -10.16
C TRP A 230 12.46 -19.70 -9.61
N GLN A 231 13.36 -20.28 -10.41
CA GLN A 231 14.25 -21.36 -9.97
C GLN A 231 15.28 -20.93 -8.90
N HIS A 232 15.47 -19.62 -8.73
CA HIS A 232 16.40 -19.04 -7.75
C HIS A 232 15.66 -18.18 -6.72
N THR A 233 14.34 -18.33 -6.62
CA THR A 233 13.49 -17.57 -5.70
C THR A 233 12.87 -18.50 -4.66
N ALA A 234 12.93 -18.08 -3.40
CA ALA A 234 12.43 -18.77 -2.21
C ALA A 234 11.83 -17.76 -1.23
N SER A 235 11.37 -18.22 -0.06
CA SER A 235 10.68 -17.33 0.89
C SER A 235 11.57 -16.18 1.41
N GLN A 236 12.88 -16.40 1.54
CA GLN A 236 13.81 -15.37 2.02
C GLN A 236 14.76 -14.82 0.94
N VAL A 237 14.61 -15.25 -0.31
CA VAL A 237 15.49 -14.85 -1.43
C VAL A 237 14.64 -14.60 -2.67
N LEU A 238 14.74 -13.41 -3.26
CA LEU A 238 14.15 -13.07 -4.55
C LEU A 238 15.27 -12.75 -5.53
N VAL A 239 15.27 -13.45 -6.66
CA VAL A 239 16.19 -13.18 -7.77
C VAL A 239 15.38 -12.63 -8.94
N MET A 240 15.67 -11.40 -9.31
CA MET A 240 15.04 -10.72 -10.45
C MET A 240 16.10 -10.13 -11.38
N GLU A 241 15.72 -9.85 -12.61
CA GLU A 241 16.56 -9.18 -13.59
C GLU A 241 17.10 -7.86 -13.04
N ARG A 242 18.40 -7.63 -13.26
CA ARG A 242 19.04 -6.39 -12.86
C ARG A 242 18.55 -5.26 -13.75
N VAL A 243 17.99 -4.23 -13.13
CA VAL A 243 17.56 -3.02 -13.82
C VAL A 243 18.69 -1.99 -13.79
N GLY A 244 19.09 -1.54 -14.98
CA GLY A 244 19.89 -0.32 -15.17
C GLY A 244 19.01 0.83 -15.64
N GLY A 245 19.40 2.06 -15.33
CA GLY A 245 18.67 3.23 -15.80
C GLY A 245 18.88 4.48 -14.95
N LEU A 246 18.17 5.54 -15.34
CA LEU A 246 18.09 6.79 -14.61
C LEU A 246 16.91 6.78 -13.65
N LYS A 247 17.01 7.46 -12.51
CA LYS A 247 15.84 7.60 -11.63
C LYS A 247 14.78 8.45 -12.32
N ILE A 248 13.50 8.06 -12.19
CA ILE A 248 12.40 8.78 -12.86
C ILE A 248 12.27 10.24 -12.41
N ASN A 249 12.71 10.56 -11.19
CA ASN A 249 12.68 11.94 -10.66
C ASN A 249 13.90 12.78 -11.03
N ASP A 250 14.91 12.23 -11.71
CA ASP A 250 16.08 13.00 -12.17
C ASP A 250 15.83 13.56 -13.57
N ARG A 251 14.94 14.57 -13.64
CA ARG A 251 14.58 15.24 -14.90
C ARG A 251 15.80 15.72 -15.69
N LYS A 252 16.84 16.23 -15.00
CA LYS A 252 18.06 16.73 -15.66
C LYS A 252 18.86 15.60 -16.29
N ALA A 253 19.00 14.46 -15.61
CA ALA A 253 19.66 13.30 -16.19
C ALA A 253 18.88 12.75 -17.39
N LEU A 254 17.56 12.65 -17.28
CA LEU A 254 16.69 12.18 -18.37
C LEU A 254 16.86 13.04 -19.63
N GLN A 255 16.78 14.35 -19.50
CA GLN A 255 16.99 15.29 -20.60
C GLN A 255 18.40 15.20 -21.20
N LYS A 256 19.44 15.04 -20.38
CA LYS A 256 20.82 14.87 -20.84
C LYS A 256 21.02 13.57 -21.64
N SER A 257 20.28 12.53 -21.29
CA SER A 257 20.29 11.25 -22.02
C SER A 257 19.36 11.23 -23.23
N GLY A 258 18.73 12.37 -23.57
CA GLY A 258 17.90 12.51 -24.77
C GLY A 258 16.44 12.06 -24.60
N PHE A 259 16.00 11.72 -23.38
CA PHE A 259 14.61 11.38 -23.13
C PHE A 259 13.75 12.64 -22.93
N ASP A 260 12.51 12.61 -23.43
CA ASP A 260 11.50 13.62 -23.16
C ASP A 260 10.77 13.31 -21.83
N PRO A 261 10.93 14.12 -20.78
CA PRO A 261 10.20 13.93 -19.52
C PRO A 261 8.67 13.95 -19.69
N ASP A 262 8.15 14.66 -20.69
CA ASP A 262 6.71 14.73 -20.94
C ASP A 262 6.20 13.41 -21.55
N GLU A 263 7.00 12.75 -22.37
CA GLU A 263 6.71 11.41 -22.89
C GLU A 263 6.72 10.36 -21.78
N ILE A 264 7.73 10.39 -20.92
CA ILE A 264 7.81 9.51 -19.74
C ILE A 264 6.59 9.72 -18.84
N LEU A 265 6.17 10.97 -18.63
CA LEU A 265 4.99 11.27 -17.83
C LEU A 265 3.70 10.74 -18.46
N ARG A 266 3.55 10.88 -19.79
CA ARG A 266 2.41 10.31 -20.53
C ARG A 266 2.38 8.78 -20.39
N ASN A 267 3.51 8.10 -20.61
CA ASN A 267 3.65 6.66 -20.49
C ASN A 267 3.34 6.18 -19.06
N SER A 268 3.84 6.90 -18.05
CA SER A 268 3.58 6.61 -16.63
C SER A 268 2.09 6.70 -16.30
N SER A 269 1.42 7.72 -16.83
CA SER A 269 0.00 7.95 -16.56
C SER A 269 -0.88 6.91 -17.24
N GLN A 270 -0.53 6.55 -18.48
CA GLN A 270 -1.21 5.47 -19.21
C GLN A 270 -1.00 4.12 -18.54
N ALA A 271 0.22 3.81 -18.10
CA ALA A 271 0.52 2.57 -17.40
C ALA A 271 -0.23 2.46 -16.06
N LEU A 272 -0.30 3.55 -15.28
CA LEU A 272 -1.09 3.57 -14.05
C LEU A 272 -2.58 3.39 -14.34
N PHE A 273 -3.09 4.07 -15.37
CA PHE A 273 -4.50 3.96 -15.76
C PHE A 273 -4.86 2.53 -16.14
N LYS A 274 -4.05 1.90 -17.01
CA LYS A 274 -4.20 0.50 -17.40
C LYS A 274 -4.23 -0.43 -16.19
N GLN A 275 -3.27 -0.28 -15.28
CA GLN A 275 -3.20 -1.08 -14.05
C GLN A 275 -4.48 -0.99 -13.21
N VAL A 276 -4.98 0.22 -13.00
CA VAL A 276 -6.15 0.46 -12.13
C VAL A 276 -7.44 0.06 -12.83
N PHE A 277 -7.66 0.50 -14.06
CA PHE A 277 -8.96 0.42 -14.74
C PHE A 277 -9.10 -0.78 -15.67
N ASP A 278 -8.05 -1.18 -16.39
CA ASP A 278 -8.13 -2.32 -17.30
C ASP A 278 -7.89 -3.62 -16.53
N ASP A 279 -6.81 -3.68 -15.77
CA ASP A 279 -6.38 -4.90 -15.09
C ASP A 279 -6.99 -5.05 -13.69
N GLY A 280 -7.34 -3.95 -13.03
CA GLY A 280 -7.76 -3.96 -11.62
C GLY A 280 -6.64 -4.39 -10.66
N PHE A 281 -5.39 -4.41 -11.11
CA PHE A 281 -4.20 -4.80 -10.35
C PHE A 281 -3.11 -3.77 -10.57
N PHE A 282 -2.74 -3.05 -9.51
CA PHE A 282 -1.90 -1.87 -9.61
C PHE A 282 -0.79 -1.83 -8.59
N HIS A 283 0.31 -1.21 -8.98
CA HIS A 283 1.45 -0.97 -8.11
C HIS A 283 1.12 0.15 -7.13
N ALA A 284 1.02 -0.20 -5.85
CA ALA A 284 0.48 0.72 -4.85
C ALA A 284 1.53 1.58 -4.12
N ASP A 285 2.81 1.35 -4.41
CA ASP A 285 3.93 2.14 -3.86
C ASP A 285 4.97 2.53 -4.94
N LEU A 286 4.55 3.24 -5.98
CA LEU A 286 5.45 3.77 -7.03
C LEU A 286 6.25 4.98 -6.53
N HIS A 287 6.97 4.81 -5.42
CA HIS A 287 7.85 5.85 -4.90
C HIS A 287 8.96 6.16 -5.93
N PRO A 288 9.30 7.44 -6.19
CA PRO A 288 10.31 7.79 -7.20
C PRO A 288 11.70 7.16 -7.00
N GLY A 289 12.00 6.69 -5.79
CA GLY A 289 13.22 5.94 -5.47
C GLY A 289 13.25 4.51 -6.03
N ASN A 290 12.10 3.92 -6.33
CA ASN A 290 11.92 2.54 -6.78
C ASN A 290 11.52 2.44 -8.27
N VAL A 291 11.58 3.56 -9.00
CA VAL A 291 11.17 3.63 -10.40
C VAL A 291 12.30 4.24 -11.23
N PHE A 292 12.69 3.50 -12.26
CA PHE A 292 13.77 3.85 -13.16
C PHE A 292 13.25 4.03 -14.59
N VAL A 293 14.04 4.72 -15.41
CA VAL A 293 13.87 4.80 -16.86
C VAL A 293 15.08 4.11 -17.47
N ASN A 294 14.86 3.01 -18.18
CA ASN A 294 15.94 2.26 -18.81
C ASN A 294 16.47 2.97 -20.06
N ASP A 295 17.46 2.37 -20.72
CA ASP A 295 18.07 2.87 -21.95
C ASP A 295 17.10 2.98 -23.14
N ARG A 296 15.96 2.30 -23.09
CA ARG A 296 14.88 2.37 -24.09
C ARG A 296 13.83 3.43 -23.79
N GLY A 297 13.94 4.14 -22.66
CA GLY A 297 12.93 5.10 -22.22
C GLY A 297 11.70 4.44 -21.57
N GLU A 298 11.77 3.15 -21.25
CA GLU A 298 10.69 2.43 -20.58
C GLU A 298 10.76 2.66 -19.06
N ILE A 299 9.59 2.78 -18.44
CA ILE A 299 9.45 2.91 -16.98
C ILE A 299 9.57 1.52 -16.34
N VAL A 300 10.49 1.39 -15.40
CA VAL A 300 10.84 0.12 -14.75
C VAL A 300 10.73 0.23 -13.22
N PRO A 301 9.64 -0.25 -12.61
CA PRO A 301 9.57 -0.43 -11.16
C PRO A 301 10.46 -1.59 -10.69
N ILE A 302 10.99 -1.50 -9.47
CA ILE A 302 11.87 -2.52 -8.89
C ILE A 302 11.43 -3.06 -7.52
N ASP A 303 10.30 -2.59 -6.98
CA ASP A 303 9.81 -3.00 -5.66
C ASP A 303 8.32 -3.33 -5.73
N PHE A 304 7.97 -4.61 -5.61
CA PHE A 304 6.59 -5.08 -5.79
C PHE A 304 5.95 -5.50 -4.47
N GLY A 305 6.48 -5.00 -3.34
CA GLY A 305 6.04 -5.38 -2.00
C GLY A 305 4.63 -4.91 -1.65
N ILE A 306 4.13 -3.85 -2.31
CA ILE A 306 2.78 -3.32 -2.09
C ILE A 306 2.05 -3.21 -3.42
N MET A 307 1.15 -4.18 -3.66
CA MET A 307 0.22 -4.19 -4.78
C MET A 307 -1.21 -4.03 -4.29
N GLY A 308 -2.02 -3.35 -5.08
CA GLY A 308 -3.44 -3.17 -4.82
C GLY A 308 -4.29 -3.91 -5.83
N HIS A 309 -5.52 -4.23 -5.43
CA HIS A 309 -6.55 -4.78 -6.29
C HIS A 309 -7.82 -3.94 -6.19
N VAL A 310 -8.44 -3.64 -7.33
CA VAL A 310 -9.74 -2.97 -7.42
C VAL A 310 -10.66 -3.84 -8.26
N ASP A 311 -11.77 -4.27 -7.67
CA ASP A 311 -12.78 -5.03 -8.42
C ASP A 311 -13.47 -4.17 -9.48
N LEU A 312 -14.16 -4.83 -10.41
CA LEU A 312 -14.82 -4.15 -11.54
C LEU A 312 -15.85 -3.11 -11.09
N LYS A 313 -16.59 -3.37 -10.00
CA LYS A 313 -17.61 -2.45 -9.48
C LYS A 313 -16.97 -1.17 -8.94
N SER A 314 -15.88 -1.32 -8.20
CA SER A 314 -15.09 -0.22 -7.65
C SER A 314 -14.38 0.55 -8.75
N ARG A 315 -13.88 -0.12 -9.80
CA ARG A 315 -13.33 0.54 -11.00
C ARG A 315 -14.38 1.40 -11.69
N ALA A 316 -15.57 0.87 -11.93
CA ALA A 316 -16.68 1.59 -12.54
C ALA A 316 -17.12 2.80 -11.69
N TYR A 317 -17.19 2.63 -10.37
CA TYR A 317 -17.47 3.70 -9.42
C TYR A 317 -16.44 4.84 -9.51
N VAL A 318 -15.14 4.52 -9.43
CA VAL A 318 -14.07 5.52 -9.52
C VAL A 318 -14.10 6.21 -10.89
N ALA A 319 -14.29 5.45 -11.97
CA ALA A 319 -14.38 6.00 -13.33
C ALA A 319 -15.58 6.96 -13.48
N GLU A 320 -16.73 6.63 -12.89
CA GLU A 320 -17.92 7.48 -12.92
C GLU A 320 -17.69 8.81 -12.20
N ILE A 321 -17.00 8.78 -11.06
CA ILE A 321 -16.62 9.98 -10.30
C ILE A 321 -15.64 10.83 -11.10
N LEU A 322 -14.55 10.23 -11.61
CA LEU A 322 -13.56 10.96 -12.40
C LEU A 322 -14.20 11.59 -13.64
N ALA A 323 -15.05 10.85 -14.34
CA ALA A 323 -15.79 11.37 -15.49
C ALA A 323 -16.71 12.53 -15.10
N GLY A 324 -17.43 12.42 -13.97
CA GLY A 324 -18.28 13.49 -13.47
C GLY A 324 -17.50 14.77 -13.14
N PHE A 325 -16.32 14.65 -12.54
CA PHE A 325 -15.43 15.81 -12.31
C PHE A 325 -14.93 16.41 -13.63
N LEU A 326 -14.45 15.58 -14.56
CA LEU A 326 -13.97 16.02 -15.87
C LEU A 326 -15.05 16.76 -16.68
N THR A 327 -16.29 16.28 -16.66
CA THR A 327 -17.42 16.93 -17.35
C THR A 327 -18.10 18.03 -16.51
N ARG A 328 -17.57 18.34 -15.32
CA ARG A 328 -18.17 19.25 -14.33
C ARG A 328 -19.64 18.92 -13.98
N ASP A 329 -20.02 17.65 -14.10
CA ASP A 329 -21.32 17.13 -13.68
C ASP A 329 -21.23 16.64 -12.24
N TYR A 330 -21.26 17.59 -11.30
CA TYR A 330 -21.18 17.28 -9.87
C TYR A 330 -22.41 16.55 -9.34
N MET A 331 -23.55 16.62 -10.05
CA MET A 331 -24.73 15.82 -9.72
C MET A 331 -24.50 14.34 -10.03
N LYS A 332 -23.83 14.03 -11.13
CA LYS A 332 -23.38 12.66 -11.44
C LYS A 332 -22.39 12.16 -10.40
N VAL A 333 -21.41 12.97 -9.99
CA VAL A 333 -20.48 12.63 -8.91
C VAL A 333 -21.25 12.29 -7.62
N ALA A 334 -22.22 13.13 -7.24
CA ALA A 334 -23.02 12.89 -6.06
C ALA A 334 -23.83 11.59 -6.17
N ARG A 335 -24.52 11.36 -7.28
CA ARG A 335 -25.27 10.11 -7.53
C ARG A 335 -24.40 8.87 -7.42
N ALA A 336 -23.18 8.89 -7.96
CA ALA A 336 -22.25 7.77 -7.85
C ALA A 336 -21.96 7.41 -6.38
N HIS A 337 -21.69 8.41 -5.52
CA HIS A 337 -21.43 8.20 -4.09
C HIS A 337 -22.64 7.65 -3.33
N PHE A 338 -23.85 8.13 -3.64
CA PHE A 338 -25.08 7.63 -3.02
C PHE A 338 -25.45 6.23 -3.50
N ASN A 339 -25.27 5.94 -4.80
CA ASN A 339 -25.54 4.63 -5.39
C ASN A 339 -24.59 3.56 -4.84
N ALA A 340 -23.32 3.91 -4.59
CA ALA A 340 -22.35 3.05 -3.94
C ALA A 340 -22.63 2.83 -2.44
N GLY A 341 -23.55 3.59 -1.85
CA GLY A 341 -23.90 3.51 -0.43
C GLY A 341 -22.85 4.15 0.49
N TYR A 342 -21.93 4.95 -0.04
CA TYR A 342 -20.87 5.57 0.76
C TYR A 342 -21.33 6.83 1.48
N VAL A 343 -22.31 7.54 0.91
CA VAL A 343 -23.02 8.62 1.59
C VAL A 343 -24.37 8.07 2.08
N PRO A 344 -24.73 8.24 3.36
CA PRO A 344 -26.02 7.81 3.87
C PRO A 344 -27.21 8.44 3.13
N LYS A 345 -28.26 7.65 2.88
CA LYS A 345 -29.47 8.08 2.15
C LYS A 345 -30.22 9.27 2.77
N HIS A 346 -29.96 9.59 4.04
CA HIS A 346 -30.61 10.68 4.75
C HIS A 346 -29.96 12.06 4.47
N LYS A 347 -28.77 12.09 3.85
CA LYS A 347 -28.09 13.33 3.44
C LYS A 347 -28.68 13.84 2.11
N SER A 348 -28.62 15.16 1.87
CA SER A 348 -29.05 15.74 0.59
C SER A 348 -28.00 15.53 -0.50
N ILE A 349 -28.44 14.97 -1.63
CA ILE A 349 -27.60 14.75 -2.80
C ILE A 349 -27.20 16.07 -3.47
N GLU A 350 -28.08 17.07 -3.47
CA GLU A 350 -27.83 18.40 -4.02
C GLU A 350 -26.79 19.16 -3.19
N ALA A 351 -26.90 19.11 -1.86
CA ALA A 351 -25.91 19.70 -0.97
C ALA A 351 -24.54 19.02 -1.13
N PHE A 352 -24.52 17.69 -1.30
CA PHE A 352 -23.28 16.95 -1.56
C PHE A 352 -22.66 17.33 -2.92
N ALA A 353 -23.47 17.48 -3.97
CA ALA A 353 -22.99 17.93 -5.27
C ALA A 353 -22.35 19.33 -5.19
N LEU A 354 -22.93 20.26 -4.42
CA LEU A 354 -22.33 21.58 -4.17
C LEU A 354 -21.01 21.47 -3.41
N ALA A 355 -20.91 20.56 -2.44
CA ALA A 355 -19.67 20.29 -1.72
C ALA A 355 -18.58 19.73 -2.66
N CYS A 356 -18.92 18.74 -3.50
CA CYS A 356 -18.02 18.21 -4.53
C CYS A 356 -17.55 19.32 -5.48
N ARG A 357 -18.45 20.23 -5.88
CA ARG A 357 -18.12 21.38 -6.72
C ARG A 357 -17.11 22.31 -6.05
N ALA A 358 -17.32 22.63 -4.77
CA ALA A 358 -16.42 23.49 -4.01
C ALA A 358 -15.00 22.91 -3.86
N VAL A 359 -14.87 21.58 -3.88
CA VAL A 359 -13.59 20.87 -3.89
C VAL A 359 -12.96 20.82 -5.28
N GLY A 360 -13.76 20.54 -6.31
CA GLY A 360 -13.26 20.31 -7.67
C GLY A 360 -12.90 21.57 -8.45
N GLU A 361 -13.80 22.57 -8.50
CA GLU A 361 -13.62 23.79 -9.33
C GLU A 361 -12.26 24.49 -9.12
N PRO A 362 -11.73 24.63 -7.89
CA PRO A 362 -10.45 25.32 -7.68
C PRO A 362 -9.23 24.61 -8.28
N VAL A 363 -9.31 23.32 -8.65
CA VAL A 363 -8.16 22.50 -9.06
C VAL A 363 -8.22 21.97 -10.48
N MET A 364 -9.38 22.00 -11.15
CA MET A 364 -9.57 21.38 -12.47
C MET A 364 -8.63 21.94 -13.55
N ASP A 365 -8.43 23.26 -13.57
CA ASP A 365 -7.69 23.94 -14.64
C ASP A 365 -6.24 24.27 -14.28
N LEU A 366 -5.84 24.01 -13.04
CA LEU A 366 -4.52 24.40 -12.54
C LEU A 366 -3.43 23.37 -12.90
N PRO A 367 -2.20 23.83 -13.15
CA PRO A 367 -1.04 22.95 -13.19
C PRO A 367 -0.75 22.35 -11.81
N ILE A 368 -0.09 21.19 -11.78
CA ILE A 368 0.15 20.43 -10.55
C ILE A 368 0.95 21.23 -9.52
N ASN A 369 1.87 22.10 -9.95
CA ASN A 369 2.68 22.93 -9.07
C ASN A 369 1.88 23.97 -8.27
N GLU A 370 0.76 24.45 -8.81
CA GLU A 370 -0.12 25.45 -8.18
C GLU A 370 -1.15 24.82 -7.22
N ILE A 371 -1.36 23.51 -7.29
CA ILE A 371 -2.30 22.81 -6.43
C ILE A 371 -1.68 22.53 -5.06
N SER A 372 -2.28 23.08 -4.00
CA SER A 372 -1.95 22.72 -2.62
C SER A 372 -2.62 21.41 -2.23
N LEU A 373 -1.85 20.31 -2.28
CA LEU A 373 -2.35 18.97 -1.93
C LEU A 373 -2.88 18.92 -0.49
N ALA A 374 -2.19 19.55 0.46
CA ALA A 374 -2.63 19.59 1.86
C ALA A 374 -3.99 20.27 2.02
N ARG A 375 -4.23 21.38 1.31
CA ARG A 375 -5.52 22.08 1.32
C ARG A 375 -6.61 21.24 0.67
N LEU A 376 -6.32 20.62 -0.48
CA LEU A 376 -7.27 19.77 -1.20
C LEU A 376 -7.69 18.57 -0.34
N LEU A 377 -6.74 17.86 0.27
CA LEU A 377 -7.01 16.75 1.17
C LEU A 377 -7.82 17.21 2.39
N GLY A 378 -7.48 18.34 3.00
CA GLY A 378 -8.24 18.91 4.11
C GLY A 378 -9.69 19.20 3.75
N GLN A 379 -9.94 19.74 2.55
CA GLN A 379 -11.31 19.94 2.04
C GLN A 379 -12.05 18.63 1.80
N MET A 380 -11.38 17.63 1.21
CA MET A 380 -11.98 16.30 1.00
C MET A 380 -12.35 15.63 2.32
N PHE A 381 -11.48 15.67 3.33
CA PHE A 381 -11.79 15.15 4.66
C PHE A 381 -12.95 15.89 5.31
N LYS A 382 -13.01 17.22 5.16
CA LYS A 382 -14.11 18.00 5.71
C LYS A 382 -15.45 17.62 5.09
N VAL A 383 -15.50 17.46 3.76
CA VAL A 383 -16.70 16.98 3.07
C VAL A 383 -17.05 15.56 3.49
N ALA A 384 -16.07 14.66 3.61
CA ALA A 384 -16.30 13.31 4.07
C ALA A 384 -16.92 13.27 5.49
N GLU A 385 -16.43 14.12 6.40
CA GLU A 385 -16.97 14.27 7.75
C GLU A 385 -18.40 14.83 7.73
N ASP A 386 -18.63 15.97 7.06
CA ASP A 386 -19.92 16.67 7.06
C ASP A 386 -21.06 15.80 6.47
N PHE A 387 -20.70 14.92 5.53
CA PHE A 387 -21.63 14.01 4.87
C PHE A 387 -21.60 12.58 5.41
N GLU A 388 -20.89 12.32 6.51
CA GLU A 388 -20.82 11.00 7.17
C GLU A 388 -20.40 9.89 6.20
N MET A 389 -19.44 10.20 5.31
CA MET A 389 -18.95 9.26 4.31
C MET A 389 -18.23 8.09 4.97
N GLN A 390 -18.59 6.87 4.58
CA GLN A 390 -17.89 5.67 5.03
C GLN A 390 -16.55 5.52 4.31
N ALA A 391 -15.47 5.36 5.08
CA ALA A 391 -14.16 5.07 4.52
C ALA A 391 -14.13 3.69 3.86
N GLN A 392 -13.51 3.60 2.67
CA GLN A 392 -13.34 2.36 1.93
C GLN A 392 -11.86 1.97 1.90
N PRO A 393 -11.44 0.95 2.66
CA PRO A 393 -10.03 0.57 2.76
C PRO A 393 -9.35 0.31 1.41
N HIS A 394 -10.05 -0.32 0.46
CA HIS A 394 -9.49 -0.60 -0.88
C HIS A 394 -9.25 0.67 -1.71
N LEU A 395 -10.01 1.76 -1.49
CA LEU A 395 -9.78 3.04 -2.17
C LEU A 395 -8.69 3.87 -1.49
N LEU A 396 -8.40 3.64 -0.21
CA LEU A 396 -7.29 4.31 0.48
C LEU A 396 -5.95 3.96 -0.16
N LEU A 397 -5.78 2.71 -0.56
CA LEU A 397 -4.56 2.28 -1.26
C LEU A 397 -4.43 2.95 -2.63
N LEU A 398 -5.52 3.03 -3.39
CA LEU A 398 -5.56 3.76 -4.67
C LEU A 398 -5.26 5.25 -4.48
N GLN A 399 -5.80 5.88 -3.43
CA GLN A 399 -5.50 7.27 -3.08
C GLN A 399 -4.02 7.47 -2.77
N LYS A 400 -3.39 6.58 -2.00
CA LYS A 400 -1.93 6.60 -1.76
C LYS A 400 -1.15 6.55 -3.08
N THR A 401 -1.56 5.69 -4.01
CA THR A 401 -0.92 5.57 -5.33
C THR A 401 -1.05 6.84 -6.16
N MET A 402 -2.23 7.47 -6.15
CA MET A 402 -2.45 8.75 -6.84
C MET A 402 -1.56 9.85 -6.25
N MET A 403 -1.39 9.90 -4.91
CA MET A 403 -0.49 10.85 -4.25
C MET A 403 0.99 10.63 -4.63
N MET A 404 1.44 9.37 -4.72
CA MET A 404 2.82 9.08 -5.14
C MET A 404 3.07 9.41 -6.61
N SER A 405 2.07 9.14 -7.46
CA SER A 405 2.12 9.45 -8.88
C SER A 405 2.12 10.95 -9.15
N GLU A 406 1.43 11.75 -8.33
CA GLU A 406 1.53 13.22 -8.31
C GLU A 406 2.98 13.66 -8.07
N GLY A 407 3.67 13.08 -7.08
CA GLY A 407 5.07 13.40 -6.80
C GLY A 407 6.00 13.10 -7.97
N VAL A 408 5.79 11.99 -8.68
CA VAL A 408 6.50 11.67 -9.94
C VAL A 408 6.16 12.68 -11.04
N GLY A 409 4.87 12.99 -11.21
CA GLY A 409 4.39 13.94 -12.21
C GLY A 409 4.98 15.33 -12.03
N ARG A 410 4.98 15.84 -10.80
CA ARG A 410 5.59 17.12 -10.43
C ARG A 410 7.10 17.15 -10.71
N ALA A 411 7.81 16.05 -10.49
CA ALA A 411 9.25 15.96 -10.75
C ALA A 411 9.56 15.98 -12.26
N LEU A 412 8.74 15.31 -13.08
CA LEU A 412 8.90 15.23 -14.53
C LEU A 412 8.45 16.53 -15.23
N ASN A 413 7.23 16.99 -14.95
CA ASN A 413 6.66 18.22 -15.49
C ASN A 413 5.78 18.93 -14.44
N PRO A 414 6.28 19.99 -13.79
CA PRO A 414 5.54 20.74 -12.77
C PRO A 414 4.38 21.56 -13.33
N GLU A 415 4.35 21.82 -14.64
CA GLU A 415 3.30 22.61 -15.31
C GLU A 415 2.19 21.72 -15.87
N VAL A 416 2.27 20.40 -15.70
CA VAL A 416 1.27 19.47 -16.22
C VAL A 416 -0.07 19.66 -15.50
N ASN A 417 -1.16 19.65 -16.25
CA ASN A 417 -2.50 19.51 -15.70
C ASN A 417 -2.90 18.02 -15.73
N MET A 418 -3.00 17.41 -14.54
CA MET A 418 -3.31 15.99 -14.39
C MET A 418 -4.71 15.62 -14.87
N TRP A 419 -5.68 16.53 -14.77
CA TRP A 419 -7.04 16.31 -15.26
C TRP A 419 -7.06 16.18 -16.78
N LYS A 420 -6.38 17.09 -17.50
CA LYS A 420 -6.25 17.02 -18.96
C LYS A 420 -5.51 15.76 -19.42
N LEU A 421 -4.55 15.29 -18.63
CA LEU A 421 -3.82 14.05 -18.91
C LEU A 421 -4.70 12.80 -18.73
N ALA A 422 -5.54 12.79 -17.70
CA ALA A 422 -6.44 11.68 -17.39
C ALA A 422 -7.71 11.66 -18.26
N GLU A 423 -8.18 12.81 -18.73
CA GLU A 423 -9.42 12.98 -19.48
C GLU A 423 -9.62 11.97 -20.62
N PRO A 424 -8.70 11.85 -21.61
CA PRO A 424 -8.89 10.91 -22.71
C PRO A 424 -8.92 9.46 -22.25
N LEU A 425 -8.20 9.11 -21.17
CA LEU A 425 -8.13 7.76 -20.64
C LEU A 425 -9.44 7.37 -19.95
N VAL A 426 -9.92 8.24 -19.05
CA VAL A 426 -11.17 8.03 -18.30
C VAL A 426 -12.36 7.96 -19.25
N LEU A 427 -12.49 8.92 -20.17
CA LEU A 427 -13.64 8.99 -21.07
C LEU A 427 -13.68 7.80 -22.03
N LYS A 428 -12.53 7.37 -22.56
CA LYS A 428 -12.43 6.17 -23.38
C LYS A 428 -12.89 4.94 -22.60
N TRP A 429 -12.38 4.74 -21.38
CA TRP A 429 -12.73 3.58 -20.57
C TRP A 429 -14.22 3.55 -20.21
N VAL A 430 -14.80 4.70 -19.83
CA VAL A 430 -16.23 4.82 -19.55
C VAL A 430 -17.07 4.49 -20.79
N HIS A 431 -16.65 4.94 -21.97
CA HIS A 431 -17.35 4.62 -23.21
C HIS A 431 -17.32 3.10 -23.52
N GLU A 432 -16.16 2.48 -23.36
CA GLU A 432 -15.95 1.05 -23.67
C GLU A 432 -16.60 0.11 -22.64
N ASN A 433 -16.54 0.45 -21.35
CA ASN A 433 -16.94 -0.43 -20.24
C ASN A 433 -18.28 -0.06 -19.58
N MET A 434 -18.77 1.16 -19.77
CA MET A 434 -20.06 1.62 -19.18
C MET A 434 -21.05 2.12 -20.23
N GLY A 435 -20.69 2.05 -21.52
CA GLY A 435 -21.56 2.40 -22.62
C GLY A 435 -22.78 1.48 -22.75
N PRO A 436 -23.78 1.84 -23.58
CA PRO A 436 -24.99 1.04 -23.78
C PRO A 436 -24.70 -0.41 -24.20
N LYS A 437 -23.63 -0.61 -24.98
CA LYS A 437 -23.16 -1.92 -25.41
C LYS A 437 -22.66 -2.77 -24.25
N ALA A 438 -21.89 -2.18 -23.33
CA ALA A 438 -21.38 -2.88 -22.15
C ALA A 438 -22.51 -3.25 -21.19
N LYS A 439 -23.49 -2.35 -20.99
CA LYS A 439 -24.71 -2.67 -20.21
C LYS A 439 -25.52 -3.80 -20.82
N LEU A 440 -25.63 -3.84 -22.15
CA LEU A 440 -26.33 -4.94 -22.84
C LEU A 440 -25.58 -6.27 -22.68
N GLN A 441 -24.25 -6.24 -22.77
CA GLN A 441 -23.41 -7.42 -22.57
C GLN A 441 -23.47 -7.93 -21.12
N GLU A 442 -23.43 -7.04 -20.13
CA GLU A 442 -23.61 -7.39 -18.72
C GLU A 442 -24.98 -8.04 -18.46
N VAL A 443 -26.05 -7.54 -19.08
CA VAL A 443 -27.39 -8.17 -18.99
C VAL A 443 -27.39 -9.57 -19.61
N LEU A 444 -26.71 -9.77 -20.74
CA LEU A 444 -26.58 -11.08 -21.39
C LEU A 444 -25.77 -12.08 -20.55
N GLU A 445 -24.66 -11.65 -19.97
CA GLU A 445 -23.81 -12.47 -19.09
C GLU A 445 -24.56 -12.85 -17.80
N ASN A 446 -25.23 -11.89 -17.17
CA ASN A 446 -26.09 -12.15 -16.00
C ASN A 446 -27.26 -13.08 -16.35
N ALA A 447 -27.86 -12.95 -17.54
CA ALA A 447 -28.93 -13.83 -17.99
C ALA A 447 -28.44 -15.28 -18.18
N GLN A 448 -27.20 -15.48 -18.68
CA GLN A 448 -26.58 -16.80 -18.78
C GLN A 448 -26.30 -17.39 -17.40
N GLU A 449 -25.78 -16.60 -16.47
CA GLU A 449 -25.50 -17.06 -15.10
C GLU A 449 -26.80 -17.42 -14.35
N ILE A 450 -27.87 -16.64 -14.56
CA ILE A 450 -29.21 -16.94 -14.05
C ILE A 450 -29.73 -18.22 -14.69
N ALA A 451 -29.62 -18.37 -16.02
CA ALA A 451 -30.08 -19.56 -16.73
C ALA A 451 -29.41 -20.85 -16.22
N LEU A 452 -28.12 -20.79 -15.88
CA LEU A 452 -27.38 -21.89 -15.26
C LEU A 452 -27.85 -22.21 -13.82
N LYS A 453 -28.38 -21.21 -13.10
CA LYS A 453 -28.92 -21.37 -11.73
C LYS A 453 -30.40 -21.74 -11.67
N ILE A 454 -31.15 -21.60 -12.77
CA ILE A 454 -32.59 -21.97 -12.86
C ILE A 454 -32.86 -23.41 -12.37
N PRO A 455 -32.10 -24.45 -12.78
CA PRO A 455 -32.36 -25.81 -12.32
C PRO A 455 -32.19 -26.01 -10.81
N GLU A 456 -31.25 -25.30 -10.18
CA GLU A 456 -31.06 -25.33 -8.72
C GLU A 456 -32.18 -24.59 -7.98
N ILE A 457 -32.64 -23.47 -8.53
CA ILE A 457 -33.76 -22.70 -7.97
C ILE A 457 -35.04 -23.55 -8.02
N ILE A 458 -35.30 -24.22 -9.15
CA ILE A 458 -36.45 -25.14 -9.29
C ILE A 458 -36.34 -26.28 -8.26
N LYS A 459 -35.19 -26.94 -8.13
CA LYS A 459 -34.99 -27.99 -7.11
C LYS A 459 -35.22 -27.50 -5.68
N LYS A 460 -34.78 -26.28 -5.35
CA LYS A 460 -34.99 -25.69 -4.02
C LYS A 460 -36.46 -25.33 -3.79
N LEU A 461 -37.16 -24.91 -4.85
CA LEU A 461 -38.60 -24.61 -4.80
C LEU A 461 -39.41 -25.90 -4.61
N ASP A 462 -39.11 -26.95 -5.37
CA ASP A 462 -39.74 -28.27 -5.23
C ASP A 462 -39.52 -28.84 -3.82
N ALA A 463 -38.28 -28.80 -3.32
CA ALA A 463 -37.96 -29.24 -1.97
C ALA A 463 -38.65 -28.40 -0.87
N TYR A 464 -38.94 -27.12 -1.12
CA TYR A 464 -39.69 -26.28 -0.21
C TYR A 464 -41.18 -26.64 -0.21
N LEU A 465 -41.76 -26.80 -1.41
CA LEU A 465 -43.16 -27.20 -1.61
C LEU A 465 -43.44 -28.58 -1.02
N ASP A 466 -42.55 -29.56 -1.23
CA ASP A 466 -42.67 -30.89 -0.63
C ASP A 466 -42.67 -30.84 0.91
N LYS A 467 -41.86 -29.94 1.48
CA LYS A 467 -41.76 -29.77 2.94
C LYS A 467 -42.97 -29.05 3.53
N GLU A 468 -43.59 -28.17 2.76
CA GLU A 468 -44.81 -27.45 3.12
C GLU A 468 -46.06 -28.35 3.00
N LEU A 469 -46.11 -29.16 1.95
CA LEU A 469 -47.11 -30.22 1.78
C LEU A 469 -47.03 -31.27 2.89
N ALA A 470 -45.81 -31.73 3.24
CA ALA A 470 -45.59 -32.66 4.34
C ALA A 470 -46.03 -32.09 5.71
N ARG A 471 -45.83 -30.78 5.93
CA ARG A 471 -46.32 -30.08 7.13
C ARG A 471 -47.84 -30.04 7.21
N ASN A 472 -48.51 -29.74 6.09
CA ASN A 472 -49.97 -29.67 6.06
C ASN A 472 -50.64 -31.05 6.17
N SER A 473 -50.02 -32.11 5.65
CA SER A 473 -50.51 -33.49 5.81
C SER A 473 -50.27 -34.11 7.20
N SER A 474 -49.59 -33.40 8.11
CA SER A 474 -49.36 -33.83 9.50
C SER A 474 -50.21 -33.08 10.53
N ALA A 475 -51.12 -32.21 10.06
CA ALA A 475 -52.03 -31.41 10.86
C ALA A 475 -53.51 -31.88 10.79
N ASP A 476 -53.79 -32.91 9.98
CA ASP A 476 -55.01 -33.73 9.98
C ASP A 476 -54.71 -35.09 10.63
#